data_AF-A0A5E7HN52-F1
#
_entry.id   AF-A0A5E7HN52-F1
#
_cell.length_a   1.000
_cell.length_b   1.000
_cell.length_c   1.000
_cell.angle_alpha   90.00
_cell.angle_beta   90.00
_cell.angle_gamma   90.00
#
_symmetry.space_group_name_H-M   'P 1'
#
loop_
_entity.id
_entity.type
_entity.pdbx_description
1 polymer ?
#
loop_
_entity_poly.entity_id
_entity_poly.type
_entity_poly.pdbx_seq_one_letter_code
_entity_poly.pdbx_strand_id
1 'polypeptide(L)'
;MKSSYWLAAACLAASASGLAHAGFKPIEIKDQELAELRGRYVMPGRIISFGIVMSSTWRNASGDLIGAATSMQIQAATVKPEFYVSTIKESGNGSALTAGTGSVIGGAGLNSSQGVTQSVRAAGDGNTANNNVAINVSEASQAPALVPSQGQALIAGQTITGSNGAGSVAVSANGGGVQMAIQASGNQGTALQQVAQGGLLQNTRLLGSANVVNNLTQLNVVLNNNGRSAGALDCNLTQLGALRNIGY
;
A
#
# COMPACT_ATOMS: atom_id res chain seq x y z
N MET A 1 -9.66 -54.23 33.84
CA MET A 1 -8.42 -53.89 33.10
C MET A 1 -8.71 -52.95 31.91
N LYS A 2 -9.26 -51.75 32.14
CA LYS A 2 -9.59 -50.80 31.05
C LYS A 2 -9.21 -49.33 31.32
N SER A 3 -8.66 -49.03 32.51
CA SER A 3 -8.35 -47.64 32.90
C SER A 3 -6.90 -47.23 32.59
N SER A 4 -5.93 -48.16 32.55
CA SER A 4 -4.52 -47.79 32.29
C SER A 4 -4.24 -47.41 30.83
N TYR A 5 -5.02 -47.92 29.86
CA TYR A 5 -4.87 -47.57 28.45
C TYR A 5 -5.27 -46.12 28.15
N TRP A 6 -6.27 -45.60 28.86
CA TRP A 6 -6.70 -44.21 28.71
C TRP A 6 -5.71 -43.22 29.33
N LEU A 7 -5.04 -43.61 30.43
CA LEU A 7 -4.02 -42.79 31.06
C LEU A 7 -2.75 -42.70 30.20
N ALA A 8 -2.35 -43.80 29.56
CA ALA A 8 -1.22 -43.82 28.62
C ALA A 8 -1.49 -42.97 27.36
N ALA A 9 -2.72 -43.00 26.84
CA ALA A 9 -3.12 -42.18 25.70
C ALA A 9 -3.14 -40.67 26.05
N ALA A 10 -3.59 -40.31 27.26
CA ALA A 10 -3.58 -38.93 27.73
C ALA A 10 -2.16 -38.38 27.94
N CYS A 11 -1.23 -39.21 28.44
CA CYS A 11 0.18 -38.82 28.58
C CYS A 11 0.88 -38.64 27.22
N LEU A 12 0.58 -39.47 26.20
CA LEU A 12 1.12 -39.28 24.85
C LEU A 12 0.58 -38.00 24.18
N ALA A 13 -0.72 -37.70 24.35
CA ALA A 13 -1.32 -36.48 23.80
C ALA A 13 -0.78 -35.20 24.45
N ALA A 14 -0.46 -35.23 25.75
CA ALA A 14 0.14 -34.11 26.46
C ALA A 14 1.61 -33.86 26.07
N SER A 15 2.34 -34.88 25.61
CA SER A 15 3.73 -34.75 25.15
C SER A 15 3.90 -34.25 23.71
N ALA A 16 2.84 -34.24 22.90
CA ALA A 16 2.91 -33.84 21.50
C ALA A 16 2.92 -32.31 21.28
N SER A 17 2.53 -31.51 22.29
CA SER A 17 2.51 -30.04 22.21
C SER A 17 3.90 -29.39 22.31
N GLY A 18 4.95 -30.17 22.59
CA GLY A 18 6.33 -29.66 22.72
C GLY A 18 7.14 -29.59 21.41
N LEU A 19 6.65 -30.16 20.30
CA LEU A 19 7.44 -30.30 19.07
C LEU A 19 7.13 -29.23 17.99
N ALA A 20 6.20 -28.30 18.24
CA ALA A 20 5.85 -27.25 17.28
C ALA A 20 6.60 -25.92 17.47
N HIS A 21 7.61 -25.85 18.34
CA HIS A 21 8.33 -24.60 18.66
C HIS A 21 9.79 -24.52 18.17
N ALA A 22 10.18 -25.39 17.24
CA ALA A 22 11.28 -25.06 16.32
C ALA A 22 10.67 -24.18 15.21
N GLY A 23 10.40 -22.89 15.43
CA GLY A 23 11.40 -21.90 15.80
C GLY A 23 11.73 -21.13 14.53
N PHE A 24 10.84 -20.21 14.13
CA PHE A 24 11.25 -19.13 13.25
C PHE A 24 12.18 -18.28 14.12
N LYS A 25 13.49 -18.54 14.02
CA LYS A 25 14.51 -17.63 14.53
C LYS A 25 14.78 -16.68 13.37
N PRO A 26 14.25 -15.44 13.39
CA PRO A 26 14.66 -14.46 12.40
C PRO A 26 16.18 -14.37 12.48
N ILE A 27 16.85 -14.63 11.36
CA ILE A 27 18.28 -14.37 11.26
C ILE A 27 18.41 -12.87 11.16
N GLU A 28 19.04 -12.26 12.15
CA GLU A 28 19.39 -10.85 12.12
C GLU A 28 20.43 -10.65 11.02
N ILE A 29 20.04 -9.93 9.97
CA ILE A 29 20.95 -9.51 8.92
C ILE A 29 21.70 -8.29 9.46
N LYS A 30 23.03 -8.32 9.41
CA LYS A 30 23.84 -7.20 9.91
C LYS A 30 23.58 -5.95 9.07
N ASP A 31 23.67 -4.77 9.69
CA ASP A 31 23.49 -3.49 9.00
C ASP A 31 24.37 -3.34 7.75
N GLN A 32 25.56 -3.93 7.77
CA GLN A 32 26.48 -3.94 6.63
C GLN A 32 25.95 -4.79 5.47
N GLU A 33 25.36 -5.96 5.75
CA GLU A 33 24.74 -6.82 4.74
C GLU A 33 23.42 -6.18 4.23
N LEU A 34 22.64 -5.55 5.12
CA LEU A 34 21.48 -4.75 4.74
C LEU A 34 21.87 -3.52 3.89
N ALA A 35 23.05 -2.93 4.11
CA ALA A 35 23.57 -1.84 3.28
C ALA A 35 23.98 -2.31 1.89
N GLU A 36 24.47 -3.55 1.74
CA GLU A 36 24.73 -4.17 0.43
C GLU A 36 23.44 -4.59 -0.30
N LEU A 37 22.35 -4.84 0.44
CA LEU A 37 21.02 -5.10 -0.12
C LEU A 37 20.26 -3.82 -0.52
N ARG A 38 20.70 -2.64 -0.05
CA ARG A 38 20.12 -1.36 -0.47
C ARG A 38 20.47 -1.05 -1.92
N GLY A 39 19.54 -1.40 -2.80
CA GLY A 39 19.47 -0.86 -4.15
C GLY A 39 20.39 -1.54 -5.14
N ARG A 40 20.07 -2.77 -5.52
CA ARG A 40 20.39 -3.23 -6.88
C ARG A 40 19.59 -2.35 -7.84
N TYR A 41 20.20 -1.24 -8.25
CA TYR A 41 19.59 -0.28 -9.16
C TYR A 41 19.06 -1.01 -10.40
N VAL A 42 17.79 -0.75 -10.74
CA VAL A 42 17.37 -0.96 -12.12
C VAL A 42 18.21 0.00 -12.95
N MET A 43 19.05 -0.53 -13.83
CA MET A 43 19.91 0.31 -14.65
C MET A 43 19.07 1.36 -15.38
N PRO A 44 19.55 2.61 -15.50
CA PRO A 44 18.92 3.62 -16.35
C PRO A 44 18.62 3.05 -17.74
N GLY A 45 17.42 3.31 -18.25
CA GLY A 45 16.97 2.81 -19.57
C GLY A 45 16.31 1.43 -19.56
N ARG A 46 16.18 0.75 -18.41
CA ARG A 46 15.44 -0.52 -18.32
C ARG A 46 13.96 -0.39 -18.01
N ILE A 47 13.50 0.68 -17.35
CA ILE A 47 12.06 0.85 -17.12
C ILE A 47 11.40 1.30 -18.42
N ILE A 48 10.54 0.45 -18.99
CA ILE A 48 9.81 0.75 -20.24
C ILE A 48 8.36 1.13 -19.98
N SER A 49 7.84 0.83 -18.78
CA SER A 49 6.55 1.34 -18.32
C SER A 49 6.57 1.51 -16.81
N PHE A 50 5.97 2.60 -16.35
CA PHE A 50 5.72 2.88 -14.94
C PHE A 50 4.27 3.27 -14.77
N GLY A 51 3.56 2.66 -13.82
CA GLY A 51 2.18 2.95 -13.53
C GLY A 51 1.92 3.06 -12.04
N ILE A 52 1.00 3.94 -11.68
CA ILE A 52 0.49 4.07 -10.32
C ILE A 52 -1.01 3.84 -10.38
N VAL A 53 -1.51 3.00 -9.49
CA VAL A 53 -2.95 2.85 -9.22
C VAL A 53 -3.16 3.07 -7.75
N MET A 54 -4.08 3.95 -7.39
CA MET A 54 -4.46 4.18 -6.00
C MET A 54 -5.98 4.13 -5.87
N SER A 55 -6.45 3.66 -4.71
CA SER A 55 -7.87 3.66 -4.37
C SER A 55 -8.02 3.89 -2.88
N SER A 56 -8.91 4.79 -2.48
CA SER A 56 -9.30 4.99 -1.09
C SER A 56 -10.82 4.92 -1.01
N THR A 57 -11.34 4.09 -0.12
CA THR A 57 -12.79 3.93 0.10
C THR A 57 -13.12 3.90 1.58
N TRP A 58 -14.30 4.42 1.91
CA TRP A 58 -14.88 4.40 3.24
C TRP A 58 -16.33 3.93 3.14
N ARG A 59 -16.66 2.85 3.85
CA ARG A 59 -18.03 2.39 4.06
C ARG A 59 -18.44 2.67 5.51
N ASN A 60 -19.58 3.31 5.71
CA ASN A 60 -20.13 3.59 7.04
C ASN A 60 -21.04 2.44 7.52
N ALA A 61 -21.52 2.53 8.76
CA ALA A 61 -22.43 1.56 9.36
C ALA A 61 -23.80 1.46 8.66
N SER A 62 -24.22 2.52 7.96
CA SER A 62 -25.45 2.54 7.15
C SER A 62 -25.28 1.83 5.80
N GLY A 63 -24.05 1.42 5.46
CA GLY A 63 -23.72 0.75 4.20
C GLY A 63 -23.36 1.69 3.05
N ASP A 64 -23.45 3.01 3.25
CA ASP A 64 -23.02 3.99 2.25
C ASP A 64 -21.51 3.86 1.99
N LEU A 65 -21.10 3.88 0.73
CA LEU A 65 -19.70 3.85 0.30
C LEU A 65 -19.35 5.18 -0.36
N ILE A 66 -18.23 5.78 0.04
CA ILE A 66 -17.61 6.91 -0.65
C ILE A 66 -16.14 6.60 -0.90
N GLY A 67 -15.60 7.10 -2.01
CA GLY A 67 -14.18 6.95 -2.28
C GLY A 67 -13.76 7.53 -3.61
N ALA A 68 -12.50 7.29 -3.95
CA ALA A 68 -11.97 7.61 -5.26
C ALA A 68 -10.90 6.60 -5.66
N ALA A 69 -10.81 6.36 -6.97
CA ALA A 69 -9.69 5.67 -7.59
C ALA A 69 -8.94 6.64 -8.49
N THR A 70 -7.62 6.52 -8.51
CA THR A 70 -6.76 7.27 -9.42
C THR A 70 -5.73 6.38 -10.07
N SER A 71 -5.43 6.65 -11.34
CA SER A 71 -4.40 5.95 -12.08
C SER A 71 -3.57 6.89 -12.94
N MET A 72 -2.32 6.51 -13.14
CA MET A 72 -1.39 7.14 -14.07
C MET A 72 -0.53 6.05 -14.69
N GLN A 73 -0.24 6.16 -15.98
CA GLN A 73 0.69 5.27 -16.68
C GLN A 73 1.62 6.11 -17.56
N ILE A 74 2.92 5.84 -17.45
CA ILE A 74 4.00 6.53 -18.15
C ILE A 74 4.79 5.50 -18.94
N GLN A 75 5.05 5.81 -20.20
CA GLN A 75 5.89 5.06 -21.12
C GLN A 75 6.74 6.03 -21.94
N ALA A 76 7.64 5.54 -22.79
CA ALA A 76 8.54 6.39 -23.60
C ALA A 76 7.79 7.40 -24.49
N ALA A 77 6.61 7.05 -25.00
CA ALA A 77 5.77 7.95 -25.82
C ALA A 77 4.92 8.92 -24.99
N THR A 78 4.91 8.83 -23.66
CA THR A 78 4.12 9.71 -22.79
C THR A 78 4.73 11.11 -22.78
N VAL A 79 4.05 12.04 -23.46
CA VAL A 79 4.48 13.45 -23.53
C VAL A 79 4.24 14.20 -22.22
N LYS A 80 3.14 13.88 -21.52
CA LYS A 80 2.75 14.52 -20.27
C LYS A 80 2.17 13.49 -19.29
N PRO A 81 2.80 13.27 -18.13
CA PRO A 81 2.20 12.44 -17.08
C PRO A 81 0.97 13.13 -16.49
N GLU A 82 -0.16 12.42 -16.47
CA GLU A 82 -1.40 12.91 -15.88
C GLU A 82 -2.06 11.79 -15.07
N PHE A 83 -2.64 12.17 -13.93
CA PHE A 83 -3.51 11.28 -13.16
C PHE A 83 -4.94 11.42 -13.68
N TYR A 84 -5.64 10.30 -13.76
CA TYR A 84 -7.09 10.26 -13.98
C TYR A 84 -7.77 9.83 -12.70
N VAL A 85 -8.92 10.42 -12.41
CA VAL A 85 -9.64 10.24 -11.15
C VAL A 85 -11.08 9.83 -11.43
N SER A 86 -11.52 8.77 -10.77
CA SER A 86 -12.91 8.33 -10.75
C SER A 86 -13.42 8.36 -9.31
N THR A 87 -14.49 9.10 -9.03
CA THR A 87 -15.16 9.07 -7.73
C THR A 87 -16.05 7.85 -7.60
N ILE A 88 -16.05 7.20 -6.44
CA ILE A 88 -16.85 6.03 -6.10
C ILE A 88 -17.94 6.47 -5.12
N LYS A 89 -19.20 6.12 -5.40
CA LYS A 89 -20.33 6.38 -4.51
C LYS A 89 -21.36 5.27 -4.60
N GLU A 90 -21.77 4.74 -3.47
CA GLU A 90 -22.90 3.82 -3.33
C GLU A 90 -23.74 4.25 -2.13
N SER A 91 -25.06 4.16 -2.25
CA SER A 91 -25.96 4.38 -1.12
C SER A 91 -26.25 3.05 -0.43
N GLY A 92 -26.17 3.05 0.89
CA GLY A 92 -26.59 1.93 1.72
C GLY A 92 -28.10 1.95 1.98
N ASN A 93 -28.59 0.89 2.60
CA ASN A 93 -29.97 0.74 3.04
C ASN A 93 -30.09 0.58 4.57
N GLY A 94 -29.01 0.84 5.30
CA GLY A 94 -28.96 0.77 6.76
C GLY A 94 -29.65 1.96 7.42
N SER A 95 -29.78 1.85 8.74
CA SER A 95 -30.35 2.93 9.57
C SER A 95 -29.45 4.17 9.59
N ALA A 96 -30.01 5.29 10.05
CA ALA A 96 -29.29 6.55 10.16
C ALA A 96 -27.98 6.41 10.94
N LEU A 97 -26.92 7.04 10.44
CA LEU A 97 -25.59 7.00 11.01
C LEU A 97 -25.58 7.62 12.41
N THR A 98 -25.13 6.88 13.41
CA THR A 98 -24.86 7.41 14.75
C THR A 98 -23.53 8.15 14.73
N ALA A 99 -23.46 9.32 15.38
CA ALA A 99 -22.24 10.11 15.40
C ALA A 99 -21.10 9.42 16.16
N GLY A 100 -19.88 9.53 15.65
CA GLY A 100 -18.68 9.03 16.30
C GLY A 100 -18.36 9.85 17.56
N THR A 101 -18.13 9.17 18.68
CA THR A 101 -17.82 9.78 19.98
C THR A 101 -16.42 9.42 20.50
N GLY A 102 -15.72 8.53 19.80
CA GLY A 102 -14.39 8.09 20.19
C GLY A 102 -13.34 9.19 20.04
N SER A 103 -12.25 9.04 20.77
CA SER A 103 -11.08 9.90 20.67
C SER A 103 -9.84 9.08 20.39
N VAL A 104 -9.01 9.59 19.50
CA VAL A 104 -7.69 9.02 19.17
C VAL A 104 -6.63 10.05 19.56
N ILE A 105 -5.71 9.64 20.43
CA ILE A 105 -4.60 10.47 20.93
C ILE A 105 -3.29 9.99 20.31
N GLY A 106 -2.36 10.91 20.03
CA GLY A 106 -1.05 10.60 19.44
C GLY A 106 -1.04 10.60 17.91
N GLY A 107 0.10 10.19 17.33
CA GLY A 107 0.36 10.22 15.89
C GLY A 107 0.83 11.57 15.35
N ALA A 108 1.38 12.42 16.21
CA ALA A 108 2.17 13.56 15.79
C ALA A 108 3.38 13.07 14.96
N GLY A 109 3.70 13.75 13.85
CA GLY A 109 4.82 13.40 12.98
C GLY A 109 4.55 12.30 11.94
N LEU A 110 3.43 11.56 12.04
CA LEU A 110 3.08 10.54 11.04
C LEU A 110 2.81 11.11 9.63
N ASN A 111 2.61 12.43 9.52
CA ASN A 111 2.39 13.11 8.24
C ASN A 111 3.68 13.75 7.67
N SER A 112 4.80 13.70 8.38
CA SER A 112 6.06 14.36 8.00
C SER A 112 7.23 13.40 7.78
N SER A 113 6.99 12.09 7.87
CA SER A 113 7.99 11.06 7.62
C SER A 113 8.27 10.91 6.12
N GLN A 114 9.52 10.62 5.76
CA GLN A 114 9.90 10.27 4.40
C GLN A 114 9.82 8.75 4.18
N GLY A 115 9.55 8.33 2.95
CA GLY A 115 9.43 6.91 2.60
C GLY A 115 7.98 6.43 2.67
N VAL A 116 7.73 5.24 3.23
CA VAL A 116 6.39 4.64 3.33
C VAL A 116 5.87 4.74 4.76
N THR A 117 4.80 5.50 4.97
CA THR A 117 4.12 5.60 6.26
C THR A 117 2.70 5.07 6.16
N GLN A 118 2.40 4.02 6.93
CA GLN A 118 1.08 3.42 7.02
C GLN A 118 0.61 3.47 8.47
N SER A 119 -0.56 4.08 8.71
CA SER A 119 -1.11 4.26 10.04
C SER A 119 -2.62 3.99 10.03
N VAL A 120 -3.06 3.20 10.99
CA VAL A 120 -4.47 3.07 11.37
C VAL A 120 -4.56 3.39 12.84
N ARG A 121 -5.41 4.35 13.18
CA ARG A 121 -5.73 4.67 14.56
C ARG A 121 -7.24 4.67 14.72
N ALA A 122 -7.75 3.92 15.68
CA ALA A 122 -9.17 3.69 15.79
C ALA A 122 -9.65 3.85 17.24
N ALA A 123 -10.85 4.40 17.37
CA ALA A 123 -11.73 4.28 18.52
C ALA A 123 -13.06 3.68 18.05
N GLY A 124 -13.90 3.24 18.99
CA GLY A 124 -15.14 2.55 18.68
C GLY A 124 -14.93 1.08 18.26
N ASP A 125 -16.04 0.39 18.01
CA ASP A 125 -16.09 -1.07 17.87
C ASP A 125 -16.39 -1.50 16.43
N GLY A 126 -15.99 -2.72 16.06
CA GLY A 126 -16.36 -3.33 14.77
C GLY A 126 -15.77 -2.64 13.53
N ASN A 127 -14.69 -1.88 13.72
CA ASN A 127 -14.00 -1.19 12.64
C ASN A 127 -13.04 -2.12 11.88
N THR A 128 -12.97 -1.96 10.56
CA THR A 128 -11.98 -2.60 9.69
C THR A 128 -11.25 -1.52 8.90
N ALA A 129 -9.92 -1.52 8.94
CA ALA A 129 -9.13 -0.57 8.15
C ALA A 129 -7.88 -1.23 7.59
N ASN A 130 -7.73 -1.15 6.28
CA ASN A 130 -6.65 -1.74 5.52
C ASN A 130 -5.87 -0.66 4.78
N ASN A 131 -4.56 -0.63 5.02
CA ASN A 131 -3.60 0.10 4.20
C ASN A 131 -2.76 -0.94 3.48
N ASN A 132 -2.79 -0.92 2.16
CA ASN A 132 -2.03 -1.84 1.33
C ASN A 132 -1.16 -1.06 0.35
N VAL A 133 0.10 -1.52 0.24
CA VAL A 133 1.08 -1.05 -0.74
C VAL A 133 1.60 -2.27 -1.48
N ALA A 134 1.45 -2.26 -2.80
CA ALA A 134 1.97 -3.31 -3.67
C ALA A 134 2.98 -2.72 -4.66
N ILE A 135 4.07 -3.43 -4.90
CA ILE A 135 5.04 -3.13 -5.95
C ILE A 135 5.11 -4.34 -6.87
N ASN A 136 4.56 -4.19 -8.06
CA ASN A 136 4.55 -5.22 -9.07
C ASN A 136 5.66 -4.91 -10.07
N VAL A 137 6.66 -5.77 -10.12
CA VAL A 137 7.75 -5.68 -11.10
C VAL A 137 7.65 -6.86 -12.04
N SER A 138 7.60 -6.58 -13.34
CA SER A 138 7.63 -7.61 -14.38
C SER A 138 8.67 -7.25 -15.44
N GLU A 139 9.03 -8.23 -16.27
CA GLU A 139 9.94 -8.03 -17.40
C GLU A 139 9.23 -8.32 -18.71
N ALA A 140 9.46 -7.48 -19.73
CA ALA A 140 8.90 -7.64 -21.07
C ALA A 140 9.84 -7.04 -22.13
N SER A 141 9.72 -7.48 -23.38
CA SER A 141 10.48 -6.90 -24.51
C SER A 141 9.89 -5.59 -25.03
N GLN A 142 8.64 -5.27 -24.66
CA GLN A 142 7.92 -4.06 -25.04
C GLN A 142 7.04 -3.58 -23.89
N ALA A 143 6.72 -2.27 -23.88
CA ALA A 143 5.83 -1.70 -22.89
C ALA A 143 4.40 -2.24 -23.08
N PRO A 144 3.63 -2.45 -21.99
CA PRO A 144 2.22 -2.82 -22.11
C PRO A 144 1.44 -1.76 -22.89
N ALA A 145 0.33 -2.13 -23.52
CA ALA A 145 -0.58 -1.14 -24.09
C ALA A 145 -1.00 -0.12 -23.02
N LEU A 146 -1.11 1.15 -23.40
CA LEU A 146 -1.69 2.17 -22.53
C LEU A 146 -3.14 1.80 -22.25
N VAL A 147 -3.49 1.69 -20.98
CA VAL A 147 -4.89 1.48 -20.58
C VAL A 147 -5.64 2.79 -20.85
N PRO A 148 -6.81 2.75 -21.52
CA PRO A 148 -7.62 3.94 -21.71
C PRO A 148 -7.89 4.63 -20.37
N SER A 149 -7.62 5.93 -20.31
CA SER A 149 -7.84 6.74 -19.12
C SER A 149 -9.31 6.69 -18.71
N GLN A 150 -9.59 6.24 -17.49
CA GLN A 150 -10.93 6.19 -16.92
C GLN A 150 -11.10 7.32 -15.89
N GLY A 151 -12.14 8.12 -16.06
CA GLY A 151 -12.44 9.25 -15.19
C GLY A 151 -11.92 10.59 -15.70
N GLN A 152 -11.89 11.58 -14.82
CA GLN A 152 -11.52 12.95 -15.14
C GLN A 152 -10.02 13.17 -14.92
N ALA A 153 -9.36 13.86 -15.86
CA ALA A 153 -7.96 14.26 -15.72
C ALA A 153 -7.78 15.22 -14.54
N LEU A 154 -6.81 14.94 -13.67
CA LEU A 154 -6.45 15.77 -12.54
C LEU A 154 -5.45 16.83 -12.96
N ILE A 155 -5.96 18.04 -13.21
CA ILE A 155 -5.15 19.19 -13.61
C ILE A 155 -4.52 19.83 -12.37
N ALA A 156 -3.28 20.30 -12.48
CA ALA A 156 -2.60 21.01 -11.39
C ALA A 156 -3.44 22.19 -10.88
N GLY A 157 -3.58 22.32 -9.55
CA GLY A 157 -4.41 23.33 -8.90
C GLY A 157 -5.90 22.98 -8.82
N GLN A 158 -6.37 21.93 -9.50
CA GLN A 158 -7.75 21.46 -9.39
C GLN A 158 -7.92 20.43 -8.28
N THR A 159 -9.14 20.37 -7.74
CA THR A 159 -9.59 19.32 -6.82
C THR A 159 -10.85 18.68 -7.40
N ILE A 160 -10.87 17.35 -7.49
CA ILE A 160 -12.03 16.56 -7.89
C ILE A 160 -12.71 16.06 -6.62
N THR A 161 -14.00 16.34 -6.45
CA THR A 161 -14.73 16.05 -5.22
C THR A 161 -15.97 15.19 -5.45
N GLY A 162 -16.37 14.44 -4.43
CA GLY A 162 -17.65 13.73 -4.38
C GLY A 162 -18.20 13.68 -2.95
N SER A 163 -19.50 13.45 -2.79
CA SER A 163 -20.14 13.35 -1.48
C SER A 163 -21.40 12.50 -1.49
N ASN A 164 -21.70 11.84 -0.37
CA ASN A 164 -22.95 11.11 -0.10
C ASN A 164 -23.16 10.93 1.42
N GLY A 165 -24.04 10.01 1.84
CA GLY A 165 -24.30 9.70 3.25
C GLY A 165 -23.07 9.22 4.05
N ALA A 166 -22.07 8.62 3.40
CA ALA A 166 -20.83 8.21 4.06
C ALA A 166 -19.90 9.38 4.39
N GLY A 167 -19.94 10.47 3.62
CA GLY A 167 -19.02 11.59 3.77
C GLY A 167 -18.73 12.33 2.48
N SER A 168 -17.54 12.91 2.42
CA SER A 168 -16.99 13.56 1.24
C SER A 168 -15.60 13.03 0.91
N VAL A 169 -15.27 13.02 -0.37
CA VAL A 169 -13.95 12.68 -0.91
C VAL A 169 -13.42 13.85 -1.74
N ALA A 170 -12.12 14.12 -1.63
CA ALA A 170 -11.41 15.12 -2.41
C ALA A 170 -10.09 14.54 -2.93
N VAL A 171 -9.83 14.72 -4.22
CA VAL A 171 -8.59 14.30 -4.87
C VAL A 171 -7.92 15.52 -5.51
N SER A 172 -6.68 15.78 -5.12
CA SER A 172 -5.91 16.94 -5.58
C SER A 172 -4.49 16.56 -5.97
N ALA A 173 -3.88 17.34 -6.86
CA ALA A 173 -2.47 17.22 -7.19
C ALA A 173 -1.67 18.12 -6.24
N ASN A 174 -0.72 17.54 -5.49
CA ASN A 174 0.11 18.27 -4.52
C ASN A 174 1.59 17.88 -4.68
N GLY A 175 2.47 18.88 -4.86
CA GLY A 175 3.93 18.69 -4.83
C GLY A 175 4.47 17.68 -5.85
N GLY A 176 3.90 17.65 -7.06
CA GLY A 176 4.26 16.67 -8.10
C GLY A 176 3.68 15.26 -7.87
N GLY A 177 2.75 15.13 -6.93
CA GLY A 177 2.07 13.89 -6.56
C GLY A 177 0.55 14.03 -6.51
N VAL A 178 -0.10 13.01 -5.99
CA VAL A 178 -1.56 12.95 -5.80
C VAL A 178 -1.90 12.73 -4.33
N GLN A 179 -2.92 13.45 -3.85
CA GLN A 179 -3.49 13.28 -2.52
C GLN A 179 -4.99 12.99 -2.65
N MET A 180 -5.45 11.95 -1.96
CA MET A 180 -6.86 11.60 -1.79
C MET A 180 -7.21 11.72 -0.30
N ALA A 181 -8.25 12.49 0.00
CA ALA A 181 -8.74 12.66 1.36
C ALA A 181 -10.23 12.31 1.41
N ILE A 182 -10.61 11.51 2.41
CA ILE A 182 -12.00 11.22 2.75
C ILE A 182 -12.26 11.79 4.14
N GLN A 183 -13.29 12.63 4.23
CA GLN A 183 -13.87 13.08 5.49
C GLN A 183 -15.22 12.38 5.67
N ALA A 184 -15.28 11.45 6.62
CA ALA A 184 -16.50 10.72 6.88
C ALA A 184 -17.53 11.59 7.59
N SER A 185 -18.80 11.41 7.24
CA SER A 185 -19.95 12.08 7.87
C SER A 185 -20.09 11.70 9.34
N GLY A 186 -20.84 12.50 10.10
CA GLY A 186 -21.21 12.14 11.48
C GLY A 186 -20.02 11.99 12.42
N ASN A 187 -18.92 12.71 12.21
CA ASN A 187 -17.70 12.58 13.01
C ASN A 187 -17.15 11.13 13.06
N GLN A 188 -17.35 10.33 12.02
CA GLN A 188 -16.87 8.94 12.00
C GLN A 188 -15.36 8.82 11.81
N GLY A 189 -14.72 9.85 11.24
CA GLY A 189 -13.26 9.92 11.08
C GLY A 189 -12.79 10.40 9.71
N THR A 190 -11.54 10.10 9.37
CA THR A 190 -10.86 10.57 8.14
C THR A 190 -9.93 9.50 7.57
N ALA A 191 -9.81 9.44 6.25
CA ALA A 191 -8.75 8.71 5.56
C ALA A 191 -7.95 9.68 4.68
N LEU A 192 -6.62 9.61 4.74
CA LEU A 192 -5.71 10.38 3.93
C LEU A 192 -4.73 9.44 3.24
N GLN A 193 -4.65 9.54 1.92
CA GLN A 193 -3.71 8.80 1.12
C GLN A 193 -2.96 9.75 0.19
N GLN A 194 -1.63 9.65 0.14
CA GLN A 194 -0.80 10.52 -0.66
C GLN A 194 0.39 9.77 -1.25
N VAL A 195 0.74 10.10 -2.49
CA VAL A 195 2.02 9.76 -3.10
C VAL A 195 2.60 11.04 -3.65
N ALA A 196 3.77 11.47 -3.16
CA ALA A 196 4.45 12.69 -3.57
C ALA A 196 5.98 12.54 -3.40
N GLN A 197 6.74 13.62 -3.61
CA GLN A 197 8.21 13.61 -3.54
C GLN A 197 8.78 13.14 -2.18
N GLY A 198 8.00 13.18 -1.09
CA GLY A 198 8.38 12.65 0.23
C GLY A 198 8.10 11.15 0.43
N GLY A 199 7.44 10.49 -0.53
CA GLY A 199 7.09 9.07 -0.47
C GLY A 199 5.58 8.84 -0.46
N LEU A 200 5.16 7.79 0.26
CA LEU A 200 3.79 7.31 0.33
C LEU A 200 3.26 7.41 1.76
N LEU A 201 2.09 8.00 1.90
CA LEU A 201 1.36 8.12 3.16
C LEU A 201 -0.02 7.48 3.01
N GLN A 202 -0.38 6.60 3.94
CA GLN A 202 -1.74 6.07 4.13
C GLN A 202 -2.10 6.18 5.61
N ASN A 203 -3.00 7.10 5.96
CA ASN A 203 -3.37 7.41 7.33
C ASN A 203 -4.89 7.34 7.49
N THR A 204 -5.35 6.42 8.32
CA THR A 204 -6.76 6.27 8.67
C THR A 204 -6.96 6.59 10.14
N ARG A 205 -7.92 7.46 10.44
CA ARG A 205 -8.38 7.80 11.79
C ARG A 205 -9.86 7.47 11.89
N LEU A 206 -10.23 6.54 12.76
CA LEU A 206 -11.62 6.14 13.04
C LEU A 206 -12.02 6.64 14.41
N LEU A 207 -13.19 7.29 14.50
CA LEU A 207 -13.75 7.84 15.74
C LEU A 207 -15.09 7.20 16.10
N GLY A 208 -15.81 6.64 15.13
CA GLY A 208 -17.05 5.89 15.34
C GLY A 208 -16.86 4.39 15.17
N SER A 209 -17.97 3.65 15.26
CA SER A 209 -18.02 2.19 15.12
C SER A 209 -18.42 1.74 13.71
N ALA A 210 -18.14 0.48 13.38
CA ALA A 210 -18.58 -0.22 12.18
C ALA A 210 -18.22 0.47 10.85
N ASN A 211 -17.05 1.11 10.80
CA ASN A 211 -16.50 1.65 9.55
C ASN A 211 -15.60 0.63 8.87
N VAL A 212 -15.64 0.60 7.54
CA VAL A 212 -14.73 -0.20 6.71
C VAL A 212 -13.96 0.74 5.79
N VAL A 213 -12.63 0.81 5.96
CA VAL A 213 -11.75 1.69 5.20
C VAL A 213 -10.72 0.88 4.44
N ASN A 214 -10.58 1.11 3.14
CA ASN A 214 -9.57 0.45 2.32
C ASN A 214 -8.77 1.48 1.54
N ASN A 215 -7.47 1.53 1.80
CA ASN A 215 -6.50 2.32 1.05
C ASN A 215 -5.54 1.37 0.33
N LEU A 216 -5.49 1.46 -0.99
CA LEU A 216 -4.60 0.69 -1.84
C LEU A 216 -3.72 1.64 -2.61
N THR A 217 -2.42 1.39 -2.61
CA THR A 217 -1.49 1.94 -3.59
C THR A 217 -0.76 0.79 -4.27
N GLN A 218 -0.70 0.82 -5.60
CA GLN A 218 0.03 -0.14 -6.39
C GLN A 218 0.94 0.58 -7.36
N LEU A 219 2.22 0.24 -7.28
CA LEU A 219 3.27 0.65 -8.21
C LEU A 219 3.47 -0.51 -9.20
N ASN A 220 3.36 -0.22 -10.49
CA ASN A 220 3.56 -1.20 -11.55
C ASN A 220 4.78 -0.78 -12.37
N VAL A 221 5.79 -1.63 -12.42
CA VAL A 221 7.04 -1.38 -13.12
C VAL A 221 7.26 -2.50 -14.12
N VAL A 222 7.46 -2.13 -15.38
CA VAL A 222 7.87 -3.09 -16.41
C VAL A 222 9.30 -2.78 -16.82
N LEU A 223 10.16 -3.78 -16.68
CA LEU A 223 11.54 -3.74 -17.07
C LEU A 223 11.71 -4.34 -18.46
N ASN A 224 12.62 -3.76 -19.24
CA ASN A 224 13.03 -4.28 -20.54
C ASN A 224 13.83 -5.56 -20.35
N ASN A 225 13.42 -6.63 -21.01
CA ASN A 225 14.13 -7.91 -21.05
C ASN A 225 15.00 -8.09 -22.31
N ASN A 226 15.12 -7.08 -23.16
CA ASN A 226 16.06 -7.13 -24.28
C ASN A 226 17.49 -7.09 -23.69
N GLY A 227 18.18 -8.23 -23.78
CA GLY A 227 19.35 -8.59 -22.96
C GLY A 227 20.55 -7.64 -22.99
N ARG A 228 21.45 -7.86 -22.00
CA ARG A 228 22.78 -7.23 -21.78
C ARG A 228 22.94 -5.81 -22.34
N SER A 229 22.36 -4.83 -21.64
CA SER A 229 22.84 -3.43 -21.73
C SER A 229 24.32 -3.35 -21.31
N ALA A 230 25.14 -2.50 -21.94
CA ALA A 230 26.56 -2.38 -21.63
C ALA A 230 26.85 -2.13 -20.12
N GLY A 231 26.00 -1.36 -19.44
CA GLY A 231 26.09 -1.16 -17.98
C GLY A 231 25.80 -2.41 -17.13
N ALA A 232 25.15 -3.44 -17.68
CA ALA A 232 24.84 -4.70 -16.98
C ALA A 232 26.04 -5.65 -16.90
N LEU A 233 26.89 -5.56 -17.92
CA LEU A 233 28.16 -6.27 -18.00
C LEU A 233 29.15 -5.65 -17.02
N ASP A 234 29.16 -4.32 -16.89
CA ASP A 234 30.09 -3.59 -16.03
C ASP A 234 29.83 -3.84 -14.53
N CYS A 235 28.56 -3.82 -14.09
CA CYS A 235 28.19 -4.16 -12.70
C CYS A 235 28.49 -5.62 -12.33
N ASN A 236 28.29 -6.58 -13.24
CA ASN A 236 28.65 -7.98 -13.00
C ASN A 236 30.18 -8.15 -12.91
N LEU A 237 30.94 -7.38 -13.69
CA LEU A 237 32.40 -7.45 -13.68
C LEU A 237 32.98 -6.83 -12.40
N THR A 238 32.39 -5.74 -11.90
CA THR A 238 32.73 -5.17 -10.58
C THR A 238 32.39 -6.13 -9.44
N GLN A 239 31.24 -6.83 -9.52
CA GLN A 239 30.87 -7.88 -8.56
C GLN A 239 31.83 -9.07 -8.59
N LEU A 240 32.23 -9.52 -9.77
CA LEU A 240 33.23 -10.58 -9.93
C LEU A 240 34.62 -10.14 -9.45
N GLY A 241 34.97 -8.86 -9.64
CA GLY A 241 36.19 -8.25 -9.10
C GLY A 241 36.23 -8.23 -7.57
N ALA A 242 35.10 -7.94 -6.92
CA ALA A 242 34.97 -7.97 -5.46
C ALA A 242 35.09 -9.40 -4.88
N LEU A 243 34.72 -10.43 -5.63
CA LEU A 243 34.87 -11.84 -5.24
C LEU A 243 36.31 -12.37 -5.40
N ARG A 244 37.18 -11.69 -6.17
CA ARG A 244 38.57 -12.13 -6.39
C ARG A 244 39.51 -11.88 -5.22
N ASN A 245 39.09 -11.13 -4.20
CA ASN A 245 39.93 -10.83 -3.02
C ASN A 245 39.63 -11.71 -1.80
N ILE A 246 38.81 -12.76 -1.93
CA ILE A 246 38.63 -13.77 -0.89
C ILE A 246 39.52 -14.98 -1.24
N GLY A 247 40.83 -14.76 -1.22
CA GLY A 247 41.85 -15.81 -1.27
C GLY A 247 42.48 -15.95 0.12
N TYR A 248 42.51 -17.19 0.61
CA TYR A 248 43.06 -17.73 1.88
C TYR A 248 43.98 -16.85 2.72
#